data_AF-A0A1Y4MRL5-F1
#
_entry.id   AF-A0A1Y4MRL5-F1
#
_cell.length_a   1.000
_cell.length_b   1.000
_cell.length_c   1.000
_cell.angle_alpha   90.00
_cell.angle_beta   90.00
_cell.angle_gamma   90.00
#
_symmetry.space_group_name_H-M   'P 1'
#
loop_
_entity.id
_entity.type
_entity.pdbx_description
1 polymer ?
#
loop_
_entity_poly.entity_id
_entity_poly.type
_entity_poly.pdbx_seq_one_letter_code
_entity_poly.pdbx_strand_id
1 'polypeptide(L)' 'MNLVIIFVLGVLVGAIFTGIVFRLFSVGTLRVDNSDPDGPFLFLELSKRVEAVISKKYVLLRVRAKDFIPHK' A
#
# COMPACT_ATOMS: atom_id res chain seq x y z
N MET A 1 -27.32 -18.53 -15.79
CA MET A 1 -27.61 -17.14 -15.38
C MET A 1 -27.33 -16.91 -13.90
N ASN A 2 -27.88 -17.71 -12.98
CA ASN A 2 -27.71 -17.51 -11.53
C ASN A 2 -26.26 -17.62 -11.02
N LEU A 3 -25.48 -18.59 -11.51
CA LEU A 3 -24.06 -18.74 -11.09
C LEU A 3 -23.20 -17.53 -11.48
N VAL A 4 -23.44 -16.97 -12.67
CA VAL A 4 -22.72 -15.79 -13.15
C VAL A 4 -23.04 -14.58 -12.28
N ILE A 5 -24.31 -14.40 -11.89
CA ILE A 5 -24.74 -13.31 -11.01
C ILE A 5 -24.08 -13.44 -9.62
N ILE A 6 -24.12 -14.63 -9.03
CA ILE A 6 -23.50 -14.89 -7.71
C ILE A 6 -21.98 -14.63 -7.77
N PHE A 7 -21.32 -15.08 -8.83
CA PHE A 7 -19.89 -14.86 -9.03
C PHE A 7 -19.55 -13.36 -9.11
N VAL A 8 -20.27 -12.61 -9.95
CA VAL A 8 -20.06 -11.16 -10.10
C VAL A 8 -20.29 -10.42 -8.78
N LEU A 9 -21.34 -10.80 -8.03
CA LEU A 9 -21.61 -10.22 -6.71
C LEU A 9 -20.47 -10.50 -5.72
N GLY A 10 -19.94 -11.73 -5.71
CA GLY A 10 -18.80 -12.10 -4.90
C GLY A 10 -17.54 -11.30 -5.22
N VAL A 11 -17.23 -11.11 -6.51
CA VAL A 11 -16.09 -10.28 -6.95
C VAL A 11 -16.28 -8.82 -6.53
N LEU A 12 -17.48 -8.26 -6.69
CA LEU A 12 -17.77 -6.88 -6.29
C LEU A 12 -17.59 -6.67 -4.78
N VAL A 13 -18.16 -7.56 -3.96
CA VAL A 13 -18.02 -7.49 -2.50
C VAL A 13 -16.55 -7.64 -2.09
N GLY A 14 -15.83 -8.60 -2.68
CA GLY A 14 -14.41 -8.81 -2.42
C GLY A 14 -13.57 -7.59 -2.79
N ALA A 15 -13.83 -6.96 -3.93
CA ALA A 15 -13.11 -5.76 -4.37
C ALA A 15 -13.35 -4.57 -3.42
N ILE A 16 -14.61 -4.33 -3.04
CA ILE A 16 -14.97 -3.25 -2.10
C ILE A 16 -14.32 -3.49 -0.74
N PHE A 17 -14.45 -4.70 -0.20
CA PHE A 17 -13.87 -5.06 1.09
C PHE A 17 -12.35 -4.88 1.10
N THR A 18 -11.68 -5.36 0.06
CA THR A 18 -10.23 -5.20 -0.11
C THR A 18 -9.85 -3.71 -0.14
N GLY A 19 -10.55 -2.89 -0.92
CA GLY A 19 -10.29 -1.45 -0.98
C GLY A 19 -10.42 -0.76 0.39
N ILE A 20 -11.44 -1.11 1.17
CA ILE A 20 -11.64 -0.60 2.54
C ILE A 20 -10.47 -1.02 3.44
N VAL A 21 -10.08 -2.29 3.39
CA VAL A 21 -8.96 -2.81 4.20
C VAL A 21 -7.66 -2.05 3.89
N PHE A 22 -7.31 -1.90 2.61
CA PHE A 22 -6.13 -1.15 2.21
C PHE A 22 -6.16 0.32 2.65
N ARG A 23 -7.33 0.94 2.71
CA ARG A 23 -7.48 2.34 3.13
C ARG A 23 -7.37 2.53 4.63
N LEU A 24 -7.98 1.65 5.43
CA LEU A 24 -8.05 1.79 6.90
C LEU A 24 -6.82 1.23 7.62
N PHE A 25 -6.32 0.08 7.15
CA PHE A 25 -5.24 -0.64 7.82
C PHE A 25 -3.85 -0.25 7.34
N SER A 26 -3.72 0.48 6.23
CA SER A 26 -2.43 1.05 5.85
C SER A 26 -1.91 1.98 6.94
N VAL A 27 -0.65 1.79 7.33
CA VAL A 27 0.01 2.57 8.40
C VAL A 27 0.95 3.63 7.83
N GLY A 28 1.09 3.68 6.50
CA GLY A 28 2.06 4.54 5.85
C GLY A 28 2.35 4.15 4.41
N THR A 29 3.45 4.71 3.91
CA THR A 29 3.97 4.51 2.57
C THR A 29 5.38 3.95 2.66
N LEU A 30 5.71 2.95 1.84
CA LEU A 30 7.07 2.58 1.53
C LEU A 30 7.47 3.33 0.25
N ARG A 31 8.22 4.41 0.41
CA ARG A 31 8.71 5.21 -0.71
C ARG A 31 9.97 4.54 -1.28
N VAL A 32 9.98 4.30 -2.58
CA VAL A 32 11.14 3.84 -3.33
C VAL A 32 11.61 5.04 -4.14
N ASP A 33 12.81 5.52 -3.85
CA ASP A 33 13.45 6.63 -4.55
C ASP A 33 14.59 6.10 -5.40
N ASN A 34 14.46 6.17 -6.72
CA ASN A 34 15.50 5.70 -7.64
C ASN A 34 16.41 6.83 -8.12
N SER A 35 16.30 8.02 -7.53
CA SER A 35 16.99 9.21 -8.04
C SER A 35 18.44 9.31 -7.60
N ASP A 36 18.90 8.39 -6.75
CA ASP A 36 20.26 8.40 -6.23
C ASP A 36 21.17 7.50 -7.11
N PRO A 37 22.36 7.99 -7.50
CA PRO A 37 23.32 7.22 -8.30
C PRO A 37 23.84 5.95 -7.59
N ASP A 38 23.78 5.89 -6.26
CA ASP A 38 24.23 4.72 -5.48
C ASP A 38 23.18 3.59 -5.44
N GLY A 39 21.98 3.83 -5.98
CA GLY A 39 20.91 2.83 -6.12
C GLY A 39 19.58 3.24 -5.48
N PRO A 40 18.54 2.39 -5.59
CA PRO A 40 17.22 2.74 -5.07
C PRO A 40 17.18 2.72 -3.54
N PHE A 41 16.81 3.86 -2.94
CA PHE A 41 16.62 3.98 -1.50
C PHE A 41 15.18 3.72 -1.09
N LEU A 42 15.01 3.05 0.05
CA LEU A 42 13.72 2.78 0.67
C LEU A 42 13.51 3.68 1.88
N PHE A 43 12.43 4.44 1.87
CA PHE A 43 12.03 5.29 2.98
C PHE A 43 10.68 4.84 3.53
N LEU A 44 10.63 4.59 4.84
CA LEU A 44 9.40 4.28 5.54
C LEU A 44 8.73 5.58 6.02
N GLU A 45 7.61 5.93 5.38
CA GLU A 45 6.82 7.11 5.71
C GLU A 45 5.56 6.72 6.47
N LEU A 46 5.58 6.81 7.80
CA LEU A 46 4.43 6.45 8.62
C LEU A 46 3.39 7.58 8.66
N SER A 47 2.13 7.24 8.45
CA SER A 47 0.98 8.14 8.66
C SER A 47 0.39 8.04 10.07
N LYS A 48 0.85 7.05 10.83
CA LYS A 48 0.49 6.80 12.24
C LYS A 48 1.75 6.93 13.10
N ARG A 49 1.55 7.02 14.42
CA ARG A 49 2.68 7.08 15.36
C ARG A 49 3.50 5.78 15.31
N VAL A 50 4.79 5.89 15.61
CA VAL A 50 5.74 4.76 15.57
C VAL A 50 5.31 3.63 16.51
N GLU A 51 4.77 3.96 17.67
CA GLU A 51 4.33 2.98 18.69
C GLU A 51 3.22 2.06 18.16
N ALA A 52 2.38 2.59 17.27
CA ALA A 52 1.29 1.84 16.64
C ALA A 52 1.79 0.81 15.60
N VAL A 53 3.05 0.92 15.16
CA VAL A 53 3.69 0.06 14.15
C VAL A 53 4.60 -0.97 14.81
N ILE A 54 5.47 -0.54 15.74
CA ILE A 54 6.46 -1.43 16.38
C ILE A 54 5.84 -2.56 17.20
N SER A 55 4.62 -2.38 17.67
CA SER A 55 3.87 -3.39 18.45
C SER A 55 3.16 -4.43 17.58
N LYS A 56 3.21 -4.29 16.24
CA LYS A 56 2.49 -5.14 15.30
C LYS A 56 3.41 -6.18 14.68
N LYS A 57 2.91 -7.42 14.56
CA LYS A 57 3.61 -8.51 13.86
C LYS A 57 3.75 -8.24 12.36
N TYR A 58 2.76 -7.59 11.76
CA TYR A 58 2.74 -7.23 10.35
C TYR A 58 2.05 -5.88 10.18
N VAL A 59 2.49 -5.13 9.17
CA VAL A 59 1.88 -3.86 8.78
C VAL A 59 1.67 -3.78 7.29
N LEU A 60 0.65 -3.02 6.89
CA LEU A 60 0.35 -2.75 5.49
C LEU A 60 0.91 -1.38 5.12
N LEU A 61 1.72 -1.33 4.07
CA LEU A 61 2.30 -0.10 3.53
C LEU A 61 1.87 0.05 2.08
N ARG A 62 1.56 1.29 1.68
CA ARG A 62 1.38 1.61 0.26
C ARG A 62 2.76 1.80 -0.36
N VAL A 63 3.09 1.08 -1.42
CA VAL A 63 4.34 1.32 -2.14
C VAL A 63 4.16 2.55 -3.04
N ARG A 64 5.12 3.49 -2.99
CA ARG A 64 5.23 4.61 -3.93
C ARG A 64 6.63 4.61 -4.51
N ALA A 65 6.77 4.08 -5.70
CA ALA A 65 8.00 4.17 -6.49
C ALA A 65 7.90 5.34 -7.45
N LYS A 66 8.75 6.35 -7.28
CA LYS A 66 8.84 7.52 -8.16
C LYS A 66 10.27 8.07 -8.10
N ASP A 67 10.65 8.78 -9.15
CA ASP A 67 11.87 9.58 -9.13
C ASP A 67 11.52 10.93 -8.52
N PHE A 68 12.08 11.21 -7.35
CA PHE A 68 11.81 12.42 -6.58
C PHE A 68 12.79 13.54 -6.93
N ILE A 69 13.91 13.22 -7.57
CA ILE A 69 14.90 14.18 -8.06
C ILE A 69 14.94 14.09 -9.59
N PRO A 70 14.84 15.21 -10.32
CA PRO A 70 15.00 15.22 -11.76
C PRO A 70 16.41 14.78 -12.14
N HIS A 71 16.52 13.77 -13.00
CA HIS A 71 17.75 13.45 -13.70
C HIS A 71 17.93 14.49 -14.82
N LYS A 72 19.11 15.10 -14.91
CA LYS A 72 19.48 15.94 -16.05
C LYS A 72 19.87 15.08 -17.26
#